data_AF-A0AAN7AKV1-F1
#
_entry.id   AF-A0AAN7AKV1-F1
#
_cell.length_a   1.000
_cell.length_b   1.000
_cell.length_c   1.000
_cell.angle_alpha   90.00
_cell.angle_beta   90.00
_cell.angle_gamma   90.00
#
_symmetry.space_group_name_H-M   'P 1'
#
loop_
_entity.id
_entity.type
_entity.pdbx_description
1 polymer ?
#
loop_
_entity_poly.entity_id
_entity_poly.type
_entity_poly.pdbx_seq_one_letter_code
_entity_poly.pdbx_strand_id
1 'polypeptide(L)'
;MPPIPFPFPISVGTDICKISRIHKILSGPRAVRFIRLILTDEERKTPRPYMTAVMSQYWDKISDPVVAERVKAKALKDSAHFLAGRFAAKEAAIKAHPHRNLTFHKIIIKGETALLDYPGGLPRDPHHIENGDSSAPSDSVPQQVPTKTDELKGDTVLDKEALYAEAERKNHPLFISISSPPVCIIKGDYETGVEDQVAMISISHDTDYATATCLGWYHGGGKGDLTSPLRRASEREWTVEREATQRNLREQGRLIRTETERRRGERGERVNRLMSPFGTRKVVQYLDEGHRERLERERLQREQEQDEDQRREETEEERLARDREKEINQEWNRELGPRSIAQERRRKQIWGEAPRLEEGKDTKQEDDFYQSEELWEEFRKLMKPDSENSESSEKKGHQ
;
A
#
# COMPACT_ATOMS: atom_id res chain seq x y z
N MET A 1 26.77 -5.49 39.32
CA MET A 1 25.32 -5.45 39.63
C MET A 1 24.58 -6.13 38.49
N PRO A 2 23.53 -6.91 38.74
CA PRO A 2 22.71 -7.46 37.66
C PRO A 2 22.00 -6.33 36.91
N PRO A 3 21.75 -6.49 35.59
CA PRO A 3 21.01 -5.49 34.82
C PRO A 3 19.59 -5.35 35.38
N ILE A 4 19.14 -4.10 35.55
CA ILE A 4 17.78 -3.78 35.99
C ILE A 4 16.87 -3.90 34.76
N PRO A 5 15.78 -4.69 34.81
CA PRO A 5 14.85 -4.80 33.70
C PRO A 5 14.12 -3.47 33.47
N PHE A 6 13.67 -3.25 32.23
CA PHE A 6 12.88 -2.08 31.88
C PHE A 6 11.58 -2.05 32.72
N PRO A 7 11.20 -0.89 33.31
CA PRO A 7 10.15 -0.81 34.33
C PRO A 7 8.73 -1.01 33.79
N PHE A 8 8.53 -0.95 32.47
CA PHE A 8 7.21 -1.09 31.87
C PHE A 8 7.09 -2.36 31.02
N PRO A 9 5.97 -3.08 31.06
CA PRO A 9 5.77 -4.27 30.24
C PRO A 9 5.40 -3.86 28.81
N ILE A 10 6.35 -3.27 28.09
CA ILE A 10 6.20 -2.93 26.67
C ILE A 10 6.81 -4.04 25.82
N SER A 11 6.09 -4.45 24.79
CA SER A 11 6.58 -5.32 23.72
C SER A 11 6.65 -4.55 22.42
N VAL A 12 7.62 -4.91 21.60
CA VAL A 12 7.79 -4.35 20.26
C VAL A 12 7.60 -5.45 19.24
N GLY A 13 6.79 -5.20 18.23
CA GLY A 13 6.68 -6.04 17.06
C GLY A 13 7.12 -5.28 15.81
N THR A 14 7.91 -5.93 14.96
CA THR A 14 8.38 -5.37 13.69
C THR A 14 8.08 -6.33 12.53
N ASP A 15 7.80 -5.78 11.36
CA ASP A 15 7.63 -6.57 10.13
C ASP A 15 8.10 -5.80 8.88
N ILE A 16 8.53 -6.57 7.88
CA ILE A 16 8.93 -6.08 6.56
C ILE A 16 8.25 -6.91 5.47
N CYS A 17 7.60 -6.25 4.52
CA CYS A 17 6.81 -6.88 3.48
C CYS A 17 7.22 -6.38 2.10
N LYS A 18 7.61 -7.30 1.20
CA LYS A 18 8.00 -6.94 -0.18
C LYS A 18 6.78 -6.60 -1.03
N ILE A 19 6.71 -5.37 -1.55
CA ILE A 19 5.57 -4.85 -2.32
C ILE A 19 5.35 -5.64 -3.61
N SER A 20 6.42 -6.00 -4.33
CA SER A 20 6.31 -6.81 -5.56
C SER A 20 5.69 -8.20 -5.34
N ARG A 21 5.85 -8.77 -4.13
CA ARG A 21 5.17 -10.03 -3.76
C ARG A 21 3.66 -9.82 -3.65
N ILE A 22 3.23 -8.72 -3.03
CA ILE A 22 1.82 -8.36 -2.93
C ILE A 22 1.24 -8.07 -4.31
N HIS A 23 1.95 -7.30 -5.13
CA HIS A 23 1.59 -7.02 -6.52
C HIS A 23 1.33 -8.32 -7.30
N LYS A 24 2.27 -9.28 -7.25
CA LYS A 24 2.11 -10.59 -7.92
C LYS A 24 0.87 -11.37 -7.46
N ILE A 25 0.47 -11.24 -6.19
CA ILE A 25 -0.76 -11.87 -5.67
C ILE A 25 -2.00 -11.14 -6.22
N LEU A 26 -1.96 -9.80 -6.27
CA LEU A 26 -3.05 -8.97 -6.79
C LEU A 26 -3.25 -9.08 -8.30
N SER A 27 -2.18 -9.32 -9.06
CA SER A 27 -2.29 -9.61 -10.50
C SER A 27 -2.88 -10.99 -10.79
N GLY A 28 -3.00 -11.86 -9.78
CA GLY A 28 -3.47 -13.22 -9.92
C GLY A 28 -4.95 -13.42 -9.57
N PRO A 29 -5.49 -14.63 -9.79
CA PRO A 29 -6.90 -14.96 -9.52
C PRO A 29 -7.26 -14.94 -8.03
N ARG A 30 -6.27 -14.79 -7.13
CA ARG A 30 -6.45 -14.80 -5.67
C ARG A 30 -6.59 -13.39 -5.09
N ALA A 31 -6.54 -12.35 -5.91
CA ALA A 31 -6.54 -10.95 -5.48
C ALA A 31 -7.68 -10.63 -4.49
N VAL A 32 -8.93 -10.92 -4.86
CA VAL A 32 -10.11 -10.61 -4.03
C VAL A 32 -10.06 -11.35 -2.69
N ARG A 33 -9.68 -12.63 -2.69
CA ARG A 33 -9.54 -13.41 -1.44
C ARG A 33 -8.42 -12.86 -0.57
N PHE A 34 -7.31 -12.44 -1.16
CA PHE A 34 -6.17 -11.88 -0.44
C PHE A 34 -6.49 -10.53 0.19
N ILE A 35 -7.14 -9.62 -0.55
CA ILE A 35 -7.67 -8.36 -0.02
C ILE A 35 -8.59 -8.65 1.17
N ARG A 36 -9.48 -9.64 1.01
CA ARG A 36 -10.44 -9.99 2.07
C ARG A 36 -9.81 -10.59 3.31
N LEU A 37 -8.66 -11.24 3.17
CA LEU A 37 -7.90 -11.83 4.26
C LEU A 37 -7.18 -10.76 5.09
N ILE A 38 -6.67 -9.71 4.45
CA ILE A 38 -5.90 -8.66 5.12
C ILE A 38 -6.80 -7.59 5.72
N LEU A 39 -7.73 -7.07 4.92
CA LEU A 39 -8.54 -5.93 5.33
C LEU A 39 -9.79 -6.36 6.09
N THR A 40 -10.08 -5.69 7.20
CA THR A 40 -11.34 -5.90 7.93
C THR A 40 -12.54 -5.39 7.12
N ASP A 41 -13.76 -5.77 7.50
CA ASP A 41 -14.96 -5.21 6.88
C ASP A 41 -15.02 -3.68 7.02
N GLU A 42 -14.58 -3.16 8.16
CA GLU A 42 -14.50 -1.72 8.40
C GLU A 42 -13.50 -1.03 7.45
N GLU A 43 -12.31 -1.61 7.25
CA GLU A 43 -11.32 -1.07 6.32
C GLU A 43 -11.78 -1.16 4.86
N ARG A 44 -12.70 -2.09 4.53
CA ARG A 44 -13.27 -2.24 3.19
C ARG A 44 -14.50 -1.36 2.94
N LYS A 45 -15.21 -0.91 3.98
CA LYS A 45 -16.40 -0.03 3.84
C LYS A 45 -16.06 1.35 3.27
N THR A 46 -14.82 1.79 3.46
CA THR A 46 -14.30 3.03 2.87
C THR A 46 -13.17 2.69 1.90
N PRO A 47 -13.46 1.93 0.82
CA PRO A 47 -12.42 1.44 -0.06
C PRO A 47 -11.81 2.62 -0.80
N ARG A 48 -10.47 2.68 -0.83
CA ARG A 48 -9.79 3.64 -1.70
C ARG A 48 -10.17 3.36 -3.16
N PRO A 49 -10.25 4.38 -4.03
CA PRO A 49 -10.67 4.20 -5.43
C PRO A 49 -9.92 3.09 -6.17
N TYR A 50 -8.60 3.00 -5.97
CA TYR A 50 -7.77 1.93 -6.57
C TYR A 50 -8.14 0.53 -6.08
N MET A 51 -8.60 0.37 -4.84
CA MET A 51 -9.01 -0.92 -4.28
C MET A 51 -10.32 -1.38 -4.91
N THR A 52 -11.27 -0.44 -5.10
CA THR A 52 -12.52 -0.69 -5.81
C THR A 52 -12.24 -1.13 -7.25
N ALA A 53 -11.32 -0.47 -7.94
CA ALA A 53 -10.92 -0.85 -9.30
C ALA A 53 -10.39 -2.29 -9.34
N VAL A 54 -9.52 -2.68 -8.40
CA VAL A 54 -8.99 -4.04 -8.31
C VAL A 54 -10.06 -5.09 -7.99
N MET A 55 -10.97 -4.79 -7.06
CA MET A 55 -12.01 -5.73 -6.66
C MET A 55 -13.09 -5.95 -7.72
N SER A 56 -13.42 -4.91 -8.48
CA SER A 56 -14.47 -4.94 -9.52
C SER A 56 -13.95 -5.26 -10.92
N GLN A 57 -12.63 -5.37 -11.11
CA GLN A 57 -11.98 -5.53 -12.41
C GLN A 57 -12.46 -4.45 -13.40
N TYR A 58 -12.56 -3.22 -12.90
CA TYR A 58 -13.22 -2.12 -13.62
C TYR A 58 -12.63 -1.85 -15.01
N TRP A 59 -11.32 -2.11 -15.18
CA TRP A 59 -10.62 -1.94 -16.45
C TRP A 59 -11.21 -2.78 -17.59
N ASP A 60 -11.93 -3.87 -17.33
CA ASP A 60 -12.62 -4.67 -18.36
C ASP A 60 -13.77 -3.91 -19.04
N LYS A 61 -14.21 -2.78 -18.45
CA LYS A 61 -15.26 -1.90 -18.98
C LYS A 61 -14.72 -0.74 -19.83
N ILE A 62 -13.39 -0.54 -19.83
CA ILE A 62 -12.76 0.55 -20.58
C ILE A 62 -12.59 0.10 -22.03
N SER A 63 -13.17 0.84 -22.97
CA SER A 63 -13.15 0.48 -24.39
C SER A 63 -11.76 0.54 -25.02
N ASP A 64 -10.92 1.48 -24.58
CA ASP A 64 -9.55 1.62 -25.08
C ASP A 64 -8.60 0.66 -24.33
N PRO A 65 -7.98 -0.31 -25.02
CA PRO A 65 -7.13 -1.31 -24.39
C PRO A 65 -5.82 -0.73 -23.81
N VAL A 66 -5.28 0.34 -24.38
CA VAL A 66 -4.04 0.98 -23.91
C VAL A 66 -4.32 1.74 -22.62
N VAL A 67 -5.43 2.48 -22.58
CA VAL A 67 -5.88 3.18 -21.38
C VAL A 67 -6.23 2.18 -20.28
N ALA A 68 -6.95 1.10 -20.61
CA ALA A 68 -7.33 0.06 -19.67
C ALA A 68 -6.10 -0.56 -18.97
N GLU A 69 -5.06 -0.91 -19.74
CA GLU A 69 -3.85 -1.52 -19.16
C GLU A 69 -3.07 -0.52 -18.30
N ARG A 70 -2.98 0.76 -18.70
CA ARG A 70 -2.35 1.81 -17.87
C ARG A 70 -3.08 2.01 -16.54
N VAL A 71 -4.40 2.11 -16.58
CA VAL A 71 -5.26 2.26 -15.39
C VAL A 71 -5.10 1.05 -14.46
N LYS A 72 -5.14 -0.15 -15.04
CA LYS A 72 -4.94 -1.41 -14.30
C LYS A 72 -3.56 -1.48 -13.65
N ALA A 73 -2.48 -1.20 -14.39
CA ALA A 73 -1.12 -1.22 -13.86
C ALA A 73 -0.95 -0.25 -12.68
N LYS A 74 -1.48 0.97 -12.81
CA LYS A 74 -1.46 1.96 -11.73
C LYS A 74 -2.29 1.52 -10.52
N ALA A 75 -3.53 1.06 -10.74
CA ALA A 75 -4.41 0.60 -9.66
C ALA A 75 -3.81 -0.59 -8.90
N LEU A 76 -3.16 -1.53 -9.60
CA LEU A 76 -2.46 -2.67 -8.99
C LEU A 76 -1.25 -2.21 -8.17
N LYS A 77 -0.44 -1.27 -8.69
CA LYS A 77 0.71 -0.71 -7.99
C LYS A 77 0.31 0.02 -6.70
N ASP A 78 -0.71 0.87 -6.78
CA ASP A 78 -1.21 1.64 -5.64
C ASP A 78 -1.86 0.72 -4.58
N SER A 79 -2.64 -0.28 -5.03
CA SER A 79 -3.22 -1.30 -4.15
C SER A 79 -2.16 -2.16 -3.47
N ALA A 80 -1.09 -2.51 -4.20
CA ALA A 80 0.00 -3.32 -3.68
C ALA A 80 0.77 -2.59 -2.56
N HIS A 81 1.11 -1.32 -2.76
CA HIS A 81 1.72 -0.49 -1.72
C HIS A 81 0.84 -0.45 -0.47
N PHE A 82 -0.44 -0.09 -0.63
CA PHE A 82 -1.36 0.03 0.50
C PHE A 82 -1.52 -1.28 1.28
N LEU A 83 -1.70 -2.40 0.58
CA LEU A 83 -1.84 -3.71 1.23
C LEU A 83 -0.54 -4.20 1.85
N ALA A 84 0.62 -3.89 1.26
CA ALA A 84 1.91 -4.23 1.87
C ALA A 84 2.06 -3.52 3.22
N GLY A 85 1.73 -2.23 3.29
CA GLY A 85 1.72 -1.48 4.55
C GLY A 85 0.74 -2.04 5.57
N ARG A 86 -0.49 -2.37 5.17
CA ARG A 86 -1.50 -2.99 6.05
C ARG A 86 -1.07 -4.39 6.53
N PHE A 87 -0.48 -5.19 5.65
CA PHE A 87 0.03 -6.51 6.00
C PHE A 87 1.15 -6.41 7.04
N ALA A 88 2.19 -5.60 6.76
CA ALA A 88 3.30 -5.41 7.68
C ALA A 88 2.83 -4.87 9.03
N ALA A 89 1.91 -3.91 9.02
CA ALA A 89 1.32 -3.33 10.23
C ALA A 89 0.62 -4.38 11.11
N LYS A 90 -0.22 -5.24 10.51
CA LYS A 90 -0.95 -6.26 11.27
C LYS A 90 -0.02 -7.36 11.78
N GLU A 91 0.97 -7.78 11.00
CA GLU A 91 2.01 -8.71 11.47
C GLU A 91 2.83 -8.12 12.63
N ALA A 92 3.23 -6.86 12.53
CA ALA A 92 3.91 -6.14 13.62
C ALA A 92 3.04 -6.09 14.88
N ALA A 93 1.74 -5.82 14.75
CA ALA A 93 0.80 -5.82 15.88
C ALA A 93 0.64 -7.20 16.53
N ILE A 94 0.54 -8.28 15.74
CA ILE A 94 0.49 -9.67 16.24
C ILE A 94 1.77 -9.99 17.03
N LYS A 95 2.95 -9.60 16.49
CA LYS A 95 4.24 -9.81 17.16
C LYS A 95 4.38 -8.99 18.44
N ALA A 96 3.79 -7.81 18.49
CA ALA A 96 3.75 -6.97 19.68
C ALA A 96 2.79 -7.52 20.76
N HIS A 97 1.88 -8.43 20.45
CA HIS A 97 0.90 -8.97 21.41
C HIS A 97 0.87 -10.51 21.43
N PRO A 98 2.01 -11.18 21.72
CA PRO A 98 2.09 -12.65 21.68
C PRO A 98 1.21 -13.36 22.72
N HIS A 99 0.71 -12.66 23.73
CA HIS A 99 -0.24 -13.20 24.70
C HIS A 99 -1.69 -13.25 24.18
N ARG A 100 -1.96 -12.65 23.02
CA ARG A 100 -3.28 -12.61 22.41
C ARG A 100 -3.31 -13.50 21.17
N ASN A 101 -4.35 -14.29 21.01
CA ASN A 101 -4.59 -15.04 19.77
C ASN A 101 -5.24 -14.12 18.72
N LEU A 102 -4.42 -13.26 18.10
CA LEU A 102 -4.87 -12.26 17.14
C LEU A 102 -4.87 -12.80 15.71
N THR A 103 -5.91 -12.42 14.96
CA THR A 103 -5.98 -12.57 13.50
C THR A 103 -6.03 -11.18 12.86
N PHE A 104 -5.80 -11.09 11.55
CA PHE A 104 -5.87 -9.80 10.84
C PHE A 104 -7.23 -9.09 10.97
N HIS A 105 -8.30 -9.84 11.18
CA HIS A 105 -9.65 -9.28 11.37
C HIS A 105 -9.90 -8.72 12.77
N LYS A 106 -9.08 -9.10 13.77
CA LYS A 106 -9.09 -8.50 15.11
C LYS A 106 -8.26 -7.21 15.19
N ILE A 107 -7.62 -6.80 14.10
CA ILE A 107 -6.74 -5.62 14.05
C ILE A 107 -7.26 -4.64 13.01
N ILE A 108 -7.49 -3.39 13.41
CA ILE A 108 -7.92 -2.31 12.52
C ILE A 108 -6.88 -1.20 12.56
N ILE A 109 -6.45 -0.70 11.40
CA ILE A 109 -5.54 0.43 11.31
C ILE A 109 -6.31 1.69 10.89
N LYS A 110 -6.36 2.68 11.78
CA LYS A 110 -7.03 3.99 11.57
C LYS A 110 -6.02 5.13 11.73
N GLY A 111 -6.38 6.33 11.29
CA GLY A 111 -5.70 7.55 11.74
C GLY A 111 -6.15 7.89 13.17
N GLU A 112 -5.28 8.46 13.98
CA GLU A 112 -5.60 8.91 15.35
C GLU A 112 -6.90 9.72 15.46
N THR A 113 -7.18 10.62 14.51
CA THR A 113 -8.41 11.43 14.52
C THR A 113 -9.68 10.58 14.48
N ALA A 114 -9.61 9.41 13.83
CA ALA A 114 -10.72 8.47 13.76
C ALA A 114 -10.90 7.64 15.05
N LEU A 115 -10.03 7.81 16.07
CA LEU A 115 -10.28 7.27 17.42
C LEU A 115 -11.38 8.05 18.14
N LEU A 116 -11.57 9.34 17.83
CA LEU A 116 -12.62 10.16 18.46
C LEU A 116 -14.01 9.63 18.14
N ASP A 117 -14.20 9.04 16.96
CA ASP A 117 -15.46 8.47 16.51
C ASP A 117 -15.62 6.97 16.85
N TYR A 118 -14.66 6.38 17.58
CA TYR A 118 -14.71 4.94 17.85
C TYR A 118 -15.76 4.62 18.93
N PRO A 119 -16.79 3.80 18.61
CA PRO A 119 -17.84 3.44 19.55
C PRO A 119 -17.23 2.54 20.65
N GLY A 120 -17.00 3.14 21.81
CA GLY A 120 -16.22 2.57 22.90
C GLY A 120 -15.48 3.64 23.70
N GLY A 121 -15.26 4.81 23.09
CA GLY A 121 -14.43 5.86 23.67
C GLY A 121 -12.98 5.41 23.78
N LEU A 122 -12.05 6.35 23.87
CA LEU A 122 -10.73 5.98 24.41
C LEU A 122 -10.96 5.44 25.83
N PRO A 123 -10.24 4.39 26.27
CA PRO A 123 -10.26 3.97 27.67
C PRO A 123 -10.07 5.22 28.52
N ARG A 124 -11.13 5.64 29.24
CA ARG A 124 -11.05 6.82 30.09
C ARG A 124 -9.94 6.53 31.09
N ASP A 125 -9.00 7.46 31.17
CA ASP A 125 -7.83 7.36 32.03
C ASP A 125 -8.29 6.88 33.43
N PRO A 126 -7.90 5.68 33.91
CA PRO A 126 -8.44 5.09 35.13
C PRO A 126 -8.09 5.89 36.39
N HIS A 127 -7.31 6.97 36.25
CA HIS A 127 -6.99 7.94 37.29
C HIS A 127 -7.92 9.16 37.35
N HIS A 128 -8.94 9.27 36.47
CA HIS A 128 -10.01 10.24 36.68
C HIS A 128 -10.96 9.71 37.77
N ILE A 129 -10.50 9.84 39.02
CA ILE A 129 -11.35 9.69 40.20
C ILE A 129 -12.41 10.79 40.06
N GLU A 130 -13.63 10.40 39.66
CA GLU A 130 -14.81 11.25 39.84
C GLU A 130 -14.92 11.53 41.34
N ASN A 131 -14.35 12.65 41.76
CA ASN A 131 -14.67 13.25 43.04
C ASN A 131 -16.15 13.64 42.91
N GLY A 132 -17.01 12.76 43.43
CA GLY A 132 -18.44 12.98 43.49
C GLY A 132 -18.72 14.18 44.37
N ASP A 133 -18.80 15.36 43.77
CA ASP A 133 -19.42 16.52 44.39
C ASP A 133 -20.79 16.72 43.74
N SER A 134 -21.78 16.19 44.45
CA SER A 134 -23.20 16.30 44.14
C SER A 134 -23.65 17.72 44.45
N SER A 135 -23.56 18.62 43.48
CA SER A 135 -24.31 19.88 43.53
C SER A 135 -25.08 20.07 42.24
N ALA A 136 -26.37 19.81 42.33
CA ALA A 136 -27.35 20.18 41.31
C ALA A 136 -27.38 21.70 41.10
N PRO A 137 -27.53 22.19 39.87
CA PRO A 137 -28.10 23.50 39.63
C PRO A 137 -29.52 23.36 39.08
N SER A 138 -30.39 24.04 39.81
CA SER A 138 -31.75 24.48 39.51
C SER A 138 -31.95 25.08 38.11
N ASP A 139 -33.13 24.79 37.56
CA ASP A 139 -34.06 25.68 36.86
C ASP A 139 -33.51 27.04 36.39
N SER A 140 -33.47 27.27 35.07
CA SER A 140 -34.37 28.23 34.40
C SER A 140 -33.91 28.56 32.96
N VAL A 141 -34.93 28.96 32.17
CA VAL A 141 -34.94 29.74 30.92
C VAL A 141 -35.39 28.96 29.67
N PRO A 142 -36.64 29.18 29.19
CA PRO A 142 -37.08 28.71 27.88
C PRO A 142 -36.57 29.67 26.80
N GLN A 143 -35.62 29.21 25.99
CA GLN A 143 -35.18 29.97 24.82
C GLN A 143 -36.10 29.66 23.63
N GLN A 144 -36.80 30.70 23.19
CA GLN A 144 -37.74 30.71 22.07
C GLN A 144 -37.06 30.26 20.77
N VAL A 145 -37.75 29.40 20.03
CA VAL A 145 -37.40 28.96 18.69
C VAL A 145 -37.91 29.99 17.68
N PRO A 146 -37.06 30.70 16.91
CA PRO A 146 -37.56 31.49 15.79
C PRO A 146 -37.78 30.56 14.59
N THR A 147 -39.05 30.28 14.31
CA THR A 147 -39.49 29.79 13.00
C THR A 147 -39.37 30.92 11.98
N LYS A 148 -38.36 30.86 11.12
CA LYS A 148 -38.34 31.58 9.84
C LYS A 148 -38.00 30.61 8.72
N THR A 149 -39.04 30.21 8.02
CA THR A 149 -39.03 29.74 6.64
C THR A 149 -38.68 30.92 5.75
N ASP A 150 -37.43 30.99 5.28
CA ASP A 150 -37.06 31.80 4.13
C ASP A 150 -36.65 30.85 3.01
N GLU A 151 -37.47 30.84 1.95
CA GLU A 151 -37.22 30.21 0.68
C GLU A 151 -36.00 30.86 0.00
N LEU A 152 -34.89 30.13 -0.07
CA LEU A 152 -33.77 30.46 -0.93
C LEU A 152 -33.74 29.46 -2.10
N LYS A 153 -34.48 29.82 -3.15
CA LYS A 153 -34.21 29.36 -4.52
C LYS A 153 -32.93 30.02 -4.98
N GLY A 154 -31.86 29.23 -5.10
CA GLY A 154 -30.59 29.66 -5.61
C GLY A 154 -29.80 28.46 -6.10
N ASP A 155 -30.02 28.08 -7.36
CA ASP A 155 -29.19 27.15 -8.12
C ASP A 155 -27.77 27.72 -8.19
N THR A 156 -26.96 27.40 -7.18
CA THR A 156 -25.51 27.49 -7.28
C THR A 156 -25.03 26.07 -7.49
N VAL A 157 -24.76 25.76 -8.75
CA VAL A 157 -23.95 24.62 -9.18
C VAL A 157 -22.57 24.82 -8.57
N LEU A 158 -22.44 24.39 -7.31
CA LEU A 158 -21.17 24.31 -6.61
C LEU A 158 -20.32 23.29 -7.37
N ASP A 159 -19.18 23.78 -7.81
CA ASP A 159 -18.23 23.12 -8.67
C ASP A 159 -17.72 21.82 -8.00
N LYS A 160 -18.33 20.69 -8.35
CA LYS A 160 -18.00 19.37 -7.80
C LYS A 160 -16.55 18.98 -8.12
N GLU A 161 -15.94 19.57 -9.15
CA GLU A 161 -14.52 19.40 -9.48
C GLU A 161 -13.61 19.91 -8.36
N ALA A 162 -13.92 21.04 -7.73
CA ALA A 162 -13.18 21.55 -6.59
C ALA A 162 -13.31 20.61 -5.37
N LEU A 163 -14.48 20.01 -5.17
CA LEU A 163 -14.76 19.11 -4.04
C LEU A 163 -14.03 17.76 -4.17
N TYR A 164 -13.82 17.26 -5.39
CA TYR A 164 -13.05 16.03 -5.67
C TYR A 164 -11.55 16.25 -5.83
N ALA A 165 -11.10 17.37 -6.40
CA ALA A 165 -9.69 17.76 -6.39
C ALA A 165 -9.19 17.99 -4.95
N GLU A 166 -10.06 18.49 -4.05
CA GLU A 166 -9.77 18.58 -2.63
C GLU A 166 -9.78 17.19 -1.95
N ALA A 167 -10.62 16.26 -2.39
CA ALA A 167 -10.58 14.86 -1.95
C ALA A 167 -9.32 14.12 -2.44
N GLU A 168 -8.78 14.45 -3.62
CA GLU A 168 -7.51 13.93 -4.17
C GLU A 168 -6.30 14.50 -3.42
N ARG A 169 -6.30 15.79 -3.09
CA ARG A 169 -5.30 16.38 -2.17
C ARG A 169 -5.33 15.72 -0.79
N LYS A 170 -6.50 15.26 -0.33
CA LYS A 170 -6.69 14.59 0.97
C LYS A 170 -6.45 13.07 0.93
N ASN A 171 -6.46 12.41 -0.23
CA ASN A 171 -6.38 10.94 -0.36
C ASN A 171 -5.17 10.41 -1.15
N HIS A 172 -4.25 11.27 -1.58
CA HIS A 172 -3.03 10.87 -2.26
C HIS A 172 -2.22 9.84 -1.42
N PRO A 173 -1.78 8.70 -1.98
CA PRO A 173 -1.11 7.64 -1.22
C PRO A 173 0.24 8.06 -0.62
N LEU A 174 0.88 9.10 -1.18
CA LEU A 174 2.10 9.71 -0.62
C LEU A 174 1.83 10.96 0.23
N PHE A 175 0.57 11.39 0.34
CA PHE A 175 0.15 12.57 1.09
C PHE A 175 -1.03 12.20 2.00
N ILE A 176 -0.74 11.38 3.02
CA ILE A 176 -1.38 11.51 4.34
C ILE A 176 -0.95 12.89 4.85
N SER A 177 -1.44 13.97 4.24
CA SER A 177 -0.96 15.30 4.55
C SER A 177 -1.68 15.78 5.79
N ILE A 178 -0.90 15.86 6.88
CA ILE A 178 -1.27 16.33 8.22
C ILE A 178 -2.29 15.42 8.94
N SER A 179 -2.48 14.19 8.46
CA SER A 179 -3.31 13.19 9.11
C SER A 179 -2.50 12.55 10.24
N SER A 180 -3.01 12.73 11.45
CA SER A 180 -2.50 12.16 12.69
C SER A 180 -1.86 10.76 12.56
N PRO A 181 -0.82 10.45 13.34
CA PRO A 181 -0.16 9.14 13.38
C PRO A 181 -1.14 7.98 13.27
N PRO A 182 -0.84 6.96 12.45
CA PRO A 182 -1.69 5.78 12.41
C PRO A 182 -1.69 5.10 13.78
N VAL A 183 -2.84 4.56 14.14
CA VAL A 183 -3.07 3.82 15.37
C VAL A 183 -3.66 2.47 15.03
N CYS A 184 -3.30 1.48 15.84
CA CYS A 184 -3.78 0.13 15.71
C CYS A 184 -4.81 -0.13 16.80
N ILE A 185 -6.05 -0.44 16.42
CA ILE A 185 -7.08 -0.90 17.36
C ILE A 185 -7.10 -2.42 17.32
N ILE A 186 -6.84 -3.03 18.47
CA ILE A 186 -6.82 -4.48 18.67
C ILE A 186 -8.10 -4.85 19.40
N LYS A 187 -9.04 -5.42 18.64
CA LYS A 187 -10.35 -5.80 19.16
C LYS A 187 -10.22 -6.79 20.31
N GLY A 188 -10.86 -6.43 21.40
CA GLY A 188 -11.11 -7.25 22.56
C GLY A 188 -11.82 -8.55 22.21
N ASP A 189 -11.90 -9.43 23.19
CA ASP A 189 -12.68 -10.65 23.09
C ASP A 189 -13.82 -10.54 24.10
N TYR A 190 -14.99 -10.14 23.61
CA TYR A 190 -16.18 -9.87 24.43
C TYR A 190 -16.61 -11.09 25.24
N GLU A 191 -16.38 -12.31 24.75
CA GLU A 191 -16.71 -13.54 25.48
C GLU A 191 -15.84 -13.68 26.74
N THR A 192 -14.61 -13.19 26.67
CA THR A 192 -13.66 -13.20 27.80
C THR A 192 -13.65 -11.90 28.61
N GLY A 193 -14.44 -10.90 28.22
CA GLY A 193 -14.47 -9.58 28.84
C GLY A 193 -13.21 -8.74 28.61
N VAL A 194 -12.35 -9.11 27.64
CA VAL A 194 -11.17 -8.32 27.29
C VAL A 194 -11.62 -7.15 26.41
N GLU A 195 -11.31 -5.92 26.84
CA GLU A 195 -11.65 -4.70 26.11
C GLU A 195 -10.77 -4.48 24.86
N ASP A 196 -11.23 -3.57 24.00
CA ASP A 196 -10.44 -3.10 22.86
C ASP A 196 -9.20 -2.35 23.36
N GLN A 197 -8.09 -2.55 22.67
CA GLN A 197 -6.82 -1.92 23.02
C GLN A 197 -6.32 -1.07 21.87
N VAL A 198 -5.86 0.14 22.16
CA VAL A 198 -5.17 1.00 21.20
C VAL A 198 -3.66 0.79 21.36
N ALA A 199 -2.98 0.53 20.26
CA ALA A 199 -1.53 0.39 20.16
C ALA A 199 -0.97 1.42 19.17
N MET A 200 0.18 1.98 19.51
CA MET A 200 0.89 2.88 18.60
C MET A 200 1.54 2.07 17.48
N ILE A 201 1.39 2.56 16.25
CA ILE A 201 1.99 1.92 15.09
C ILE A 201 2.63 2.94 14.16
N SER A 202 3.79 2.59 13.61
CA SER A 202 4.44 3.33 12.53
C SER A 202 4.49 2.46 11.30
N ILE A 203 4.17 3.04 10.14
CA ILE A 203 4.19 2.37 8.84
C ILE A 203 4.97 3.26 7.88
N SER A 204 5.98 2.70 7.24
CA SER A 204 6.74 3.36 6.18
C SER A 204 6.81 2.50 4.94
N HIS A 205 6.96 3.15 3.80
CA HIS A 205 7.17 2.50 2.51
C HIS A 205 8.48 3.02 1.94
N ASP A 206 9.26 2.13 1.34
CA ASP A 206 10.30 2.48 0.37
C ASP A 206 9.82 2.07 -1.04
N THR A 207 10.74 1.94 -1.99
CA THR A 207 10.43 1.52 -3.37
C THR A 207 9.98 0.07 -3.51
N ASP A 208 10.44 -0.83 -2.63
CA ASP A 208 10.33 -2.29 -2.76
C ASP A 208 9.67 -2.98 -1.57
N TYR A 209 9.65 -2.34 -0.41
CA TYR A 209 9.20 -2.85 0.87
C TYR A 209 8.29 -1.86 1.59
N ALA A 210 7.38 -2.43 2.36
CA ALA A 210 6.69 -1.74 3.44
C ALA A 210 7.21 -2.29 4.77
N THR A 211 7.50 -1.40 5.71
CA THR A 211 7.94 -1.75 7.06
C THR A 211 6.97 -1.21 8.08
N ALA A 212 6.77 -1.94 9.17
CA ALA A 212 5.96 -1.45 10.28
C ALA A 212 6.55 -1.84 11.63
N THR A 213 6.33 -0.96 12.61
CA THR A 213 6.69 -1.16 14.01
C THR A 213 5.48 -0.87 14.87
N CYS A 214 5.13 -1.79 15.76
CA CYS A 214 4.02 -1.67 16.69
C CYS A 214 4.52 -1.77 18.13
N LEU A 215 4.05 -0.87 18.99
CA LEU A 215 4.29 -0.91 20.43
C LEU A 215 3.06 -1.49 21.11
N GLY A 216 3.24 -2.67 21.71
CA GLY A 216 2.24 -3.32 22.52
C GLY A 216 2.46 -3.03 23.99
N TRP A 217 1.36 -2.90 24.72
CA TRP A 217 1.37 -2.79 26.18
C TRP A 217 0.63 -3.98 26.77
N TYR A 218 1.22 -4.66 27.76
CA TYR A 218 0.46 -5.65 28.51
C TYR A 218 -0.27 -4.92 29.64
N HIS A 219 -1.59 -4.77 29.51
CA HIS A 219 -2.40 -4.53 30.69
C HIS A 219 -2.38 -5.82 31.49
N GLY A 220 -1.50 -5.88 32.50
CA GLY A 220 -1.60 -6.87 33.55
C GLY A 220 -2.98 -6.69 34.19
N GLY A 221 -3.94 -7.50 33.76
CA GLY A 221 -5.34 -7.34 34.14
C GLY A 221 -5.47 -7.38 35.66
N GLY A 222 -6.02 -6.32 36.24
CA GLY A 222 -6.49 -6.30 37.61
C GLY A 222 -5.40 -6.19 38.69
N LYS A 223 -5.66 -5.31 39.65
CA LYS A 223 -4.92 -5.13 40.92
C LYS A 223 -4.44 -6.47 41.50
N GLY A 224 -3.14 -6.79 41.44
CA GLY A 224 -2.55 -7.65 42.46
C GLY A 224 -1.49 -8.68 42.09
N ASP A 225 -1.09 -8.92 40.84
CA ASP A 225 -0.10 -9.98 40.59
C ASP A 225 0.97 -9.63 39.54
N LEU A 226 1.93 -8.82 39.98
CA LEU A 226 3.15 -8.51 39.22
C LEU A 226 4.17 -9.67 39.20
N THR A 227 3.83 -10.84 39.74
CA THR A 227 4.81 -11.92 40.00
C THR A 227 4.40 -13.32 39.57
N SER A 228 3.23 -13.53 38.94
CA SER A 228 2.73 -14.89 38.71
C SER A 228 3.73 -15.78 37.92
N PRO A 229 4.24 -16.90 38.52
CA PRO A 229 5.13 -17.86 37.87
C PRO A 229 4.51 -18.54 36.64
N LEU A 230 3.18 -18.42 36.48
CA LEU A 230 2.42 -18.83 35.31
C LEU A 230 2.92 -18.19 34.00
N ARG A 231 3.62 -17.05 34.09
CA ARG A 231 4.23 -16.35 32.94
C ARG A 231 5.27 -17.19 32.19
N ARG A 232 6.05 -18.05 32.87
CA ARG A 232 7.00 -18.96 32.21
C ARG A 232 6.35 -20.25 31.70
N ALA A 233 5.23 -20.65 32.29
CA ALA A 233 4.51 -21.84 31.87
C ALA A 233 3.73 -21.56 30.57
N SER A 234 3.00 -20.43 30.50
CA SER A 234 2.26 -20.09 29.30
C SER A 234 3.17 -19.71 28.13
N GLU A 235 4.30 -19.02 28.33
CA GLU A 235 5.27 -18.78 27.25
C GLU A 235 5.85 -20.08 26.68
N ARG A 236 6.06 -21.11 27.51
CA ARG A 236 6.55 -22.41 27.06
C ARG A 236 5.48 -23.23 26.33
N GLU A 237 4.24 -23.23 26.82
CA GLU A 237 3.15 -23.90 26.13
C GLU A 237 2.81 -23.21 24.80
N TRP A 238 2.79 -21.88 24.79
CA TRP A 238 2.46 -21.09 23.61
C TRP A 238 3.55 -21.15 22.53
N THR A 239 4.84 -21.22 22.91
CA THR A 239 5.93 -21.47 21.96
C THR A 239 5.83 -22.86 21.33
N VAL A 240 5.44 -23.88 22.11
CA VAL A 240 5.24 -25.26 21.61
C VAL A 240 4.07 -25.32 20.63
N GLU A 241 2.94 -24.69 20.93
CA GLU A 241 1.76 -24.69 20.05
C GLU A 241 2.01 -23.91 18.75
N ARG A 242 2.75 -22.80 18.84
CA ARG A 242 3.14 -22.00 17.67
C ARG A 242 4.17 -22.72 16.80
N GLU A 243 5.12 -23.44 17.41
CA GLU A 243 6.01 -24.34 16.68
C GLU A 243 5.24 -25.48 16.00
N ALA A 244 4.24 -26.07 16.67
CA ALA A 244 3.40 -27.12 16.10
C ALA A 244 2.60 -26.59 14.90
N THR A 245 2.03 -25.39 15.01
CA THR A 245 1.29 -24.74 13.92
C THR A 245 2.21 -24.40 12.75
N GLN A 246 3.41 -23.87 13.00
CA GLN A 246 4.41 -23.64 11.94
C GLN A 246 4.90 -24.94 11.31
N ARG A 247 5.08 -26.01 12.09
CA ARG A 247 5.41 -27.35 11.57
C ARG A 247 4.30 -27.87 10.67
N ASN A 248 3.03 -27.77 11.08
CA ASN A 248 1.88 -28.15 10.25
C ASN A 248 1.82 -27.37 8.94
N LEU A 249 2.06 -26.06 8.96
CA LEU A 249 2.14 -25.24 7.74
C LEU A 249 3.29 -25.67 6.83
N ARG A 250 4.46 -26.00 7.39
CA ARG A 250 5.61 -26.54 6.62
C ARG A 250 5.30 -27.91 6.05
N GLU A 251 4.60 -28.78 6.78
CA GLU A 251 4.20 -30.11 6.32
C GLU A 251 3.14 -30.05 5.22
N GLN A 252 2.13 -29.18 5.36
CA GLN A 252 1.18 -28.92 4.27
C GLN A 252 1.90 -28.40 3.02
N GLY A 253 2.87 -27.50 3.18
CA GLY A 253 3.72 -27.04 2.08
C GLY A 253 4.50 -28.19 1.41
N ARG A 254 5.02 -29.14 2.19
CA ARG A 254 5.69 -30.35 1.67
C ARG A 254 4.71 -31.27 0.93
N LEU A 255 3.53 -31.54 1.49
CA LEU A 255 2.49 -32.37 0.88
C LEU A 255 2.01 -31.81 -0.46
N ILE A 256 1.84 -30.48 -0.56
CA ILE A 256 1.48 -29.84 -1.82
C ILE A 256 2.58 -30.04 -2.87
N ARG A 257 3.86 -29.96 -2.46
CA ARG A 257 5.01 -30.14 -3.35
C ARG A 257 5.12 -31.58 -3.86
N THR A 258 4.94 -32.57 -2.99
CA THR A 258 4.97 -33.98 -3.39
C THR A 258 3.78 -34.34 -4.28
N GLU A 259 2.57 -33.82 -3.99
CA GLU A 259 1.40 -34.06 -4.84
C GLU A 259 1.55 -33.40 -6.23
N THR A 260 2.19 -32.23 -6.31
CA THR A 260 2.49 -31.61 -7.61
C THR A 260 3.53 -32.38 -8.42
N GLU A 261 4.56 -32.92 -7.76
CA GLU A 261 5.55 -33.82 -8.40
C GLU A 261 4.91 -35.14 -8.86
N ARG A 262 4.04 -35.74 -8.04
CA ARG A 262 3.27 -36.94 -8.39
C ARG A 262 2.42 -36.71 -9.63
N ARG A 263 1.67 -35.60 -9.68
CA ARG A 263 0.87 -35.23 -10.87
C ARG A 263 1.72 -34.97 -12.10
N ARG A 264 2.94 -34.44 -11.94
CA ARG A 264 3.91 -34.27 -13.04
C ARG A 264 4.40 -35.62 -13.56
N GLY A 265 4.69 -36.56 -12.65
CA GLY A 265 5.05 -37.95 -12.97
C GLY A 265 3.93 -38.70 -13.70
N GLU A 266 2.70 -38.67 -13.18
CA GLU A 266 1.54 -39.31 -13.82
C GLU A 266 1.24 -38.75 -15.21
N ARG A 267 1.41 -37.43 -15.39
CA ARG A 267 1.25 -36.80 -16.69
C ARG A 267 2.35 -37.26 -17.65
N GLY A 268 3.59 -37.41 -17.17
CA GLY A 268 4.69 -38.00 -17.94
C GLY A 268 4.44 -39.46 -18.34
N GLU A 269 3.96 -40.28 -17.41
CA GLU A 269 3.62 -41.69 -17.69
C GLU A 269 2.45 -41.85 -18.66
N ARG A 270 1.43 -41.00 -18.53
CA ARG A 270 0.27 -41.03 -19.43
C ARG A 270 0.66 -40.63 -20.85
N VAL A 271 1.58 -39.67 -21.00
CA VAL A 271 2.19 -39.32 -22.29
C VAL A 271 3.02 -40.50 -22.83
N ASN A 272 3.84 -41.15 -21.99
CA ASN A 272 4.60 -42.35 -22.39
C ASN A 272 3.70 -43.53 -22.83
N ARG A 273 2.57 -43.76 -22.15
CA ARG A 273 1.62 -44.82 -22.52
C ARG A 273 0.89 -44.54 -23.83
N LEU A 274 0.57 -43.28 -24.12
CA LEU A 274 -0.07 -42.89 -25.37
C LEU A 274 0.87 -42.92 -26.58
N MET A 275 2.19 -42.99 -26.36
CA MET A 275 3.20 -42.94 -27.43
C MET A 275 3.85 -44.29 -27.77
N SER A 276 3.30 -45.41 -27.27
CA SER A 276 3.88 -46.75 -27.42
C SER A 276 3.18 -47.63 -28.50
N PRO A 277 2.99 -47.14 -29.73
CA PRO A 277 3.53 -47.94 -30.83
C PRO A 277 4.11 -47.16 -32.02
N PHE A 278 4.04 -45.82 -32.05
CA PHE A 278 4.56 -45.05 -33.20
C PHE A 278 5.96 -44.51 -32.92
N GLY A 279 6.99 -45.26 -33.34
CA GLY A 279 8.32 -44.75 -33.69
C GLY A 279 8.98 -43.83 -32.65
N THR A 280 9.35 -44.37 -31.49
CA THR A 280 9.97 -43.67 -30.34
C THR A 280 11.27 -42.91 -30.63
N ARG A 281 11.91 -43.07 -31.79
CA ARG A 281 13.12 -42.29 -32.13
C ARG A 281 12.85 -40.87 -32.60
N LYS A 282 11.75 -40.61 -33.33
CA LYS A 282 11.49 -39.25 -33.84
C LYS A 282 10.93 -38.31 -32.77
N VAL A 283 10.08 -38.82 -31.87
CA VAL A 283 9.42 -37.97 -30.86
C VAL A 283 10.39 -37.52 -29.76
N VAL A 284 11.33 -38.38 -29.35
CA VAL A 284 12.38 -37.99 -28.38
C VAL A 284 13.25 -36.87 -28.97
N GLN A 285 13.58 -36.94 -30.27
CA GLN A 285 14.36 -35.91 -30.94
C GLN A 285 13.63 -34.55 -30.98
N TYR A 286 12.32 -34.54 -31.28
CA TYR A 286 11.51 -33.30 -31.27
C TYR A 286 11.34 -32.70 -29.87
N LEU A 287 11.23 -33.53 -28.82
CA LEU A 287 11.12 -33.03 -27.45
C LEU A 287 12.43 -32.43 -26.94
N ASP A 288 13.57 -33.00 -27.33
CA ASP A 288 14.89 -32.49 -26.97
C ASP A 288 15.20 -31.17 -27.70
N GLU A 289 14.82 -31.07 -28.97
CA GLU A 289 14.96 -29.86 -29.79
C GLU A 289 14.08 -28.71 -29.24
N GLY A 290 12.82 -28.99 -28.89
CA GLY A 290 11.94 -27.99 -28.28
C GLY A 290 12.38 -27.55 -26.87
N HIS A 291 12.98 -28.44 -26.08
CA HIS A 291 13.54 -28.08 -24.78
C HIS A 291 14.78 -27.19 -24.93
N ARG A 292 15.63 -27.50 -25.91
CA ARG A 292 16.82 -26.70 -26.24
C ARG A 292 16.45 -25.30 -26.73
N GLU A 293 15.47 -25.19 -27.64
CA GLU A 293 14.96 -23.88 -28.09
C GLU A 293 14.40 -23.05 -26.93
N ARG A 294 13.70 -23.70 -25.99
CA ARG A 294 13.17 -23.01 -24.81
C ARG A 294 14.29 -22.46 -23.92
N LEU A 295 15.32 -23.26 -23.67
CA LEU A 295 16.49 -22.83 -22.89
C LEU A 295 17.26 -21.71 -23.60
N GLU A 296 17.39 -21.75 -24.92
CA GLU A 296 18.02 -20.68 -25.70
C GLU A 296 17.21 -19.38 -25.64
N ARG A 297 15.87 -19.45 -25.73
CA ARG A 297 15.01 -18.27 -25.53
C ARG A 297 15.12 -17.69 -24.13
N GLU A 298 15.15 -18.55 -23.09
CA GLU A 298 15.34 -18.09 -21.71
C GLU A 298 16.72 -17.46 -21.50
N ARG A 299 17.77 -17.98 -22.16
CA ARG A 299 19.11 -17.39 -22.12
C ARG A 299 19.15 -16.03 -22.81
N LEU A 300 18.60 -15.92 -24.02
CA LEU A 300 18.51 -14.66 -24.76
C LEU A 300 17.68 -13.62 -24.00
N GLN A 301 16.59 -14.04 -23.35
CA GLN A 301 15.79 -13.14 -22.53
C GLN A 301 16.57 -12.60 -21.33
N ARG A 302 17.37 -13.44 -20.65
CA ARG A 302 18.24 -12.98 -19.55
C ARG A 302 19.34 -12.04 -20.04
N GLU A 303 19.88 -12.28 -21.23
CA GLU A 303 20.88 -11.41 -21.85
C GLU A 303 20.28 -10.05 -22.20
N GLN A 304 19.05 -10.02 -22.74
CA GLN A 304 18.31 -8.78 -22.96
C GLN A 304 17.99 -8.04 -21.65
N GLU A 305 17.56 -8.75 -20.62
CA GLU A 305 17.31 -8.14 -19.29
C GLU A 305 18.60 -7.56 -18.69
N GLN A 306 19.75 -8.23 -18.86
CA GLN A 306 21.06 -7.72 -18.42
C GLN A 306 21.49 -6.47 -19.19
N ASP A 307 21.30 -6.45 -20.51
CA ASP A 307 21.60 -5.29 -21.34
C ASP A 307 20.70 -4.09 -20.99
N GLU A 308 19.42 -4.33 -20.69
CA GLU A 308 18.50 -3.28 -20.24
C GLU A 308 18.90 -2.71 -18.87
N ASP A 309 19.30 -3.56 -17.93
CA ASP A 309 19.77 -3.13 -16.62
C ASP A 309 21.08 -2.32 -16.73
N GLN A 310 22.03 -2.73 -17.58
CA GLN A 310 23.24 -1.95 -17.85
C GLN A 310 22.92 -0.56 -18.43
N ARG A 311 22.00 -0.46 -19.39
CA ARG A 311 21.59 0.84 -19.95
C ARG A 311 20.94 1.73 -18.89
N ARG A 312 20.18 1.16 -17.95
CA ARG A 312 19.58 1.92 -16.84
C ARG A 312 20.65 2.45 -15.89
N GLU A 313 21.64 1.63 -15.55
CA GLU A 313 22.79 2.04 -14.74
C GLU A 313 23.58 3.17 -15.42
N GLU A 314 23.90 3.05 -16.71
CA GLU A 314 24.56 4.13 -17.48
C GLU A 314 23.75 5.44 -17.47
N THR A 315 22.43 5.35 -17.64
CA THR A 315 21.56 6.54 -17.62
C THR A 315 21.52 7.19 -16.24
N GLU A 316 21.56 6.40 -15.15
CA GLU A 316 21.62 6.94 -13.79
C GLU A 316 22.99 7.56 -13.48
N GLU A 317 24.09 6.97 -13.94
CA GLU A 317 25.43 7.56 -13.83
C GLU A 317 25.53 8.89 -14.58
N GLU A 318 24.97 8.98 -15.80
CA GLU A 318 24.89 10.24 -16.55
C GLU A 318 24.04 11.31 -15.82
N ARG A 319 22.96 10.90 -15.14
CA ARG A 319 22.14 11.82 -14.35
C ARG A 319 22.93 12.35 -13.14
N LEU A 320 23.62 11.46 -12.42
CA LEU A 320 24.46 11.82 -11.28
C LEU A 320 25.63 12.72 -11.70
N ALA A 321 26.25 12.46 -12.86
CA ALA A 321 27.31 13.31 -13.41
C ALA A 321 26.80 14.73 -13.71
N ARG A 322 25.62 14.86 -14.32
CA ARG A 322 24.98 16.16 -14.58
C ARG A 322 24.66 16.92 -13.30
N ASP A 323 24.17 16.24 -12.27
CA ASP A 323 23.86 16.88 -10.99
C ASP A 323 25.12 17.30 -10.23
N ARG A 324 26.18 16.48 -10.27
CA ARG A 324 27.50 16.83 -9.72
C ARG A 324 28.12 18.04 -10.42
N GLU A 325 27.98 18.13 -11.75
CA GLU A 325 28.43 19.30 -12.52
C GLU A 325 27.67 20.57 -12.13
N LYS A 326 26.35 20.47 -11.91
CA LYS A 326 25.56 21.59 -11.39
C LYS A 326 26.02 22.02 -10.01
N GLU A 327 26.33 21.07 -9.13
CA GLU A 327 26.82 21.35 -7.77
C GLU A 327 28.18 22.07 -7.80
N ILE A 328 29.13 21.58 -8.61
CA ILE A 328 30.43 22.24 -8.83
C ILE A 328 30.23 23.66 -9.38
N ASN A 329 29.35 23.84 -10.36
CA ASN A 329 29.05 25.17 -10.91
C ASN A 329 28.40 26.10 -9.87
N GLN A 330 27.54 25.57 -9.00
CA GLN A 330 26.96 26.35 -7.90
C GLN A 330 28.02 26.75 -6.87
N GLU A 331 28.92 25.84 -6.50
CA GLU A 331 30.02 26.10 -5.56
C GLU A 331 30.99 27.15 -6.13
N TRP A 332 31.37 27.01 -7.40
CA TRP A 332 32.21 27.97 -8.11
C TRP A 332 31.59 29.37 -8.15
N ASN A 333 30.27 29.46 -8.37
CA ASN A 333 29.53 30.72 -8.32
C ASN A 333 29.47 31.32 -6.91
N ARG A 334 29.46 30.50 -5.84
CA ARG A 334 29.53 30.98 -4.46
C ARG A 334 30.90 31.53 -4.11
N GLU A 335 31.98 30.84 -4.50
CA GLU A 335 33.35 31.22 -4.13
C GLU A 335 33.84 32.48 -4.84
N LEU A 336 33.54 32.65 -6.12
CA LEU A 336 34.06 33.79 -6.88
C LEU A 336 33.34 35.10 -6.58
N GLY A 337 32.10 35.04 -6.09
CA GLY A 337 31.27 36.21 -5.87
C GLY A 337 31.02 37.03 -7.15
N PRO A 338 30.11 38.02 -7.09
CA PRO A 338 29.69 38.78 -8.28
C PRO A 338 30.81 39.64 -8.91
N ARG A 339 31.93 39.86 -8.22
CA ARG A 339 33.05 40.71 -8.70
C ARG A 339 34.08 39.94 -9.55
N SER A 340 34.31 38.65 -9.31
CA SER A 340 35.25 37.87 -10.15
C SER A 340 34.63 37.44 -11.48
N ILE A 341 33.33 37.13 -11.54
CA ILE A 341 32.66 36.74 -12.80
C ILE A 341 32.79 37.85 -13.88
N ALA A 342 32.77 39.12 -13.48
CA ALA A 342 32.99 40.25 -14.39
C ALA A 342 34.45 40.39 -14.86
N GLN A 343 35.42 40.06 -13.99
CA GLN A 343 36.85 40.01 -14.35
C GLN A 343 37.18 38.81 -15.25
N GLU A 344 36.58 37.64 -15.00
CA GLU A 344 36.74 36.43 -15.80
C GLU A 344 36.14 36.61 -17.21
N ARG A 345 34.94 37.23 -17.30
CA ARG A 345 34.34 37.59 -18.60
C ARG A 345 35.20 38.59 -19.39
N ARG A 346 35.78 39.60 -18.73
CA ARG A 346 36.76 40.51 -19.37
C ARG A 346 38.02 39.76 -19.81
N ARG A 347 38.49 38.80 -19.03
CA ARG A 347 39.69 38.01 -19.35
C ARG A 347 39.47 37.08 -20.55
N LYS A 348 38.31 36.42 -20.65
CA LYS A 348 37.88 35.65 -21.84
C LYS A 348 37.69 36.53 -23.08
N GLN A 349 37.20 37.75 -22.91
CA GLN A 349 37.03 38.72 -24.00
C GLN A 349 38.38 39.27 -24.51
N ILE A 350 39.41 39.32 -23.66
CA ILE A 350 40.77 39.74 -24.02
C ILE A 350 41.57 38.58 -24.67
N TRP A 351 41.34 37.34 -24.22
CA TRP A 351 42.05 36.14 -24.71
C TRP A 351 41.17 35.31 -25.66
N GLY A 352 40.76 35.95 -26.77
CA GLY A 352 39.81 35.45 -27.76
C GLY A 352 39.77 33.93 -27.93
N GLU A 353 38.58 33.37 -27.73
CA GLU A 353 38.27 31.97 -28.04
C GLU A 353 38.57 31.71 -29.52
N ALA A 354 39.48 30.77 -29.77
CA ALA A 354 39.70 30.17 -31.07
C ALA A 354 38.41 29.45 -31.53
N PRO A 355 38.09 29.46 -32.84
CA PRO A 355 36.82 28.94 -33.33
C PRO A 355 36.76 27.42 -33.17
N ARG A 356 35.79 26.95 -32.38
CA ARG A 356 35.43 25.53 -32.28
C ARG A 356 34.33 25.23 -33.30
N LEU A 357 34.64 24.31 -34.19
CA LEU A 357 33.77 23.76 -35.23
C LEU A 357 32.42 23.30 -34.66
N GLU A 358 31.34 23.67 -35.35
CA GLU A 358 29.98 23.23 -35.09
C GLU A 358 29.82 21.73 -35.41
N GLU A 359 29.40 20.94 -34.42
CA GLU A 359 28.75 19.65 -34.65
C GLU A 359 27.32 19.75 -34.12
N GLY A 360 26.37 19.59 -35.03
CA GLY A 360 24.94 19.61 -34.74
C GLY A 360 24.49 18.39 -33.95
N LYS A 361 23.52 18.59 -33.06
CA LYS A 361 22.67 17.51 -32.54
C LYS A 361 21.22 18.00 -32.45
N ASP A 362 20.37 17.25 -33.15
CA ASP A 362 18.93 17.20 -33.00
C ASP A 362 18.54 16.84 -31.55
N THR A 363 17.61 17.60 -30.98
CA THR A 363 16.83 17.17 -29.81
C THR A 363 15.35 17.41 -30.07
N LYS A 364 14.64 16.34 -30.44
CA LYS A 364 13.19 16.18 -30.26
C LYS A 364 12.97 15.06 -29.26
N GLN A 365 12.45 15.39 -28.07
CA GLN A 365 11.51 14.60 -27.26
C GLN A 365 11.55 15.10 -25.81
N GLU A 366 10.75 16.11 -25.51
CA GLU A 366 10.30 16.42 -24.15
C GLU A 366 8.84 16.87 -24.26
N ASP A 367 7.91 15.92 -24.40
CA ASP A 367 6.46 16.21 -24.40
C ASP A 367 5.59 15.11 -23.73
N ASP A 368 6.18 14.14 -23.01
CA ASP A 368 5.41 13.01 -22.43
C ASP A 368 5.00 13.19 -20.96
N PHE A 369 5.35 14.30 -20.30
CA PHE A 369 5.04 14.48 -18.86
C PHE A 369 3.65 15.12 -18.60
N TYR A 370 3.00 15.72 -19.59
CA TYR A 370 1.72 16.43 -19.42
C TYR A 370 0.45 15.60 -19.72
N GLN A 371 0.58 14.35 -20.19
CA GLN A 371 -0.59 13.54 -20.59
C GLN A 371 -1.26 12.74 -19.46
N SER A 372 -0.73 12.79 -18.22
CA SER A 372 -1.31 12.01 -17.11
C SER A 372 -2.54 12.65 -16.48
N GLU A 373 -2.75 13.96 -16.61
CA GLU A 373 -3.94 14.66 -16.07
C GLU A 373 -5.19 14.45 -16.94
N GLU A 374 -5.06 14.54 -18.28
CA GLU A 374 -6.19 14.34 -19.21
C GLU A 374 -6.78 12.91 -19.14
N LEU A 375 -5.92 11.90 -18.96
CA LEU A 375 -6.37 10.51 -18.81
C LEU A 375 -7.17 10.27 -17.52
N TRP A 376 -6.93 11.07 -16.47
CA TRP A 376 -7.69 11.01 -15.23
C TRP A 376 -9.01 11.78 -15.29
N GLU A 377 -9.05 12.88 -16.03
CA GLU A 377 -10.27 13.61 -16.40
C GLU A 377 -11.27 12.71 -17.15
N GLU A 378 -10.80 11.93 -18.13
CA GLU A 378 -11.65 10.95 -18.83
C GLU A 378 -12.13 9.83 -17.91
N PHE A 379 -11.26 9.31 -17.05
CA PHE A 379 -11.63 8.31 -16.04
C PHE A 379 -12.71 8.84 -15.06
N ARG A 380 -12.63 10.12 -14.64
CA ARG A 380 -13.66 10.77 -13.80
C ARG A 380 -14.99 10.90 -14.53
N LYS A 381 -14.98 11.27 -15.82
CA LYS A 381 -16.20 11.40 -16.64
C LYS A 381 -16.94 10.06 -16.80
N LEU A 382 -16.21 8.95 -16.87
CA LEU A 382 -16.75 7.59 -17.02
C LEU A 382 -17.32 6.99 -15.73
N MET A 383 -17.00 7.56 -14.56
CA MET A 383 -17.46 7.10 -13.24
C MET A 383 -18.78 7.76 -12.78
N LYS A 384 -19.41 8.58 -13.63
CA LYS A 384 -20.74 9.14 -13.35
C LYS A 384 -21.80 8.03 -13.46
N PRO A 385 -22.66 7.83 -12.45
CA PRO A 385 -23.76 6.87 -12.56
C PRO A 385 -24.80 7.34 -13.61
N ASP A 386 -25.29 6.42 -14.45
CA ASP A 386 -26.24 6.66 -15.56
C ASP A 386 -27.67 7.08 -15.13
N SER A 387 -27.85 7.62 -13.91
CA SER A 387 -29.18 7.92 -13.37
C SER A 387 -29.87 9.15 -13.97
N GLU A 388 -29.32 9.79 -15.00
CA GLU A 388 -29.86 11.04 -15.56
C GLU A 388 -30.38 10.93 -17.02
N ASN A 389 -30.40 9.74 -17.64
CA ASN A 389 -30.78 9.62 -19.06
C ASN A 389 -32.23 9.17 -19.34
N SER A 390 -33.16 9.27 -18.38
CA SER A 390 -34.55 8.80 -18.54
C SER A 390 -35.63 9.90 -18.67
N GLU A 391 -35.28 11.17 -18.85
CA GLU A 391 -36.28 12.25 -19.07
C GLU A 391 -36.19 12.86 -20.47
N SER A 392 -36.56 12.11 -21.51
CA SER A 392 -36.85 12.73 -22.82
C SER A 392 -37.75 11.89 -23.73
N SER A 393 -38.90 11.41 -23.26
CA SER A 393 -39.94 10.93 -24.19
C SER A 393 -41.35 10.92 -23.61
N GLU A 394 -41.92 12.07 -23.26
CA GLU A 394 -43.38 12.18 -23.18
C GLU A 394 -43.83 13.64 -23.28
N LYS A 395 -44.05 14.11 -24.51
CA LYS A 395 -44.97 15.23 -24.84
C LYS A 395 -45.10 15.36 -26.36
N LYS A 396 -45.97 14.54 -26.95
CA LYS A 396 -46.71 14.90 -28.19
C LYS A 396 -48.07 14.22 -28.14
N GLY A 397 -49.12 15.03 -28.05
CA GLY A 397 -50.51 14.54 -28.07
C GLY A 397 -51.54 15.60 -27.74
N HIS A 398 -51.64 16.65 -28.56
CA HIS A 398 -52.86 17.43 -28.74
C HIS A 398 -53.08 17.66 -30.23
N GLN A 399 -54.09 16.99 -30.77
CA GLN A 399 -55.03 17.50 -31.75
C GLN A 399 -56.33 16.71 -31.65
#